data_AF-A0A8T3WJG8-F1
#
_entry.id   AF-A0A8T3WJG8-F1
#
_cell.length_a   1.000
_cell.length_b   1.000
_cell.length_c   1.000
_cell.angle_alpha   90.00
_cell.angle_beta   90.00
_cell.angle_gamma   90.00
#
_symmetry.space_group_name_H-M   'P 1'
#
loop_
_entity.id
_entity.type
_entity.pdbx_description
1 polymer ?
#
loop_
_entity_poly.entity_id
_entity_poly.type
_entity_poly.pdbx_seq_one_letter_code
_entity_poly.pdbx_strand_id
1 'polypeptide(L)' 'MKKKLSISIEEDKMELIDRFVKEGRFRNKSHLIEYSIDRFIKGEKNG' A
#
# COMPACT_ATOMS: atom_id res chain seq x y z
N MET A 1 12.51 -5.16 12.30
CA MET A 1 11.88 -3.95 12.88
C MET A 1 11.22 -3.14 11.79
N LYS A 2 10.01 -2.62 12.03
CA LYS A 2 9.33 -1.73 11.07
C LYS A 2 9.72 -0.27 11.33
N LYS A 3 9.92 0.51 10.26
CA LYS A 3 10.14 1.96 10.31
C LYS A 3 8.84 2.69 9.96
N LYS A 4 8.58 3.84 10.58
CA LYS A 4 7.44 4.71 10.26
C LYS A 4 7.85 5.72 9.19
N LEU A 5 6.93 6.00 8.27
CA LEU A 5 7.06 7.01 7.22
C LEU A 5 5.73 7.75 7.13
N SER A 6 5.78 9.06 6.90
CA SER A 6 4.63 9.87 6.52
C SER A 6 4.79 10.26 5.05
N ILE A 7 3.72 10.14 4.27
CA ILE A 7 3.70 10.51 2.84
C ILE A 7 2.44 11.31 2.55
N SER A 8 2.52 12.18 1.55
CA SER A 8 1.36 12.85 0.97
C SER A 8 1.06 12.19 -0.38
N ILE A 9 -0.22 11.91 -0.64
CA ILE A 9 -0.70 11.35 -1.90
C ILE A 9 -1.99 12.09 -2.29
N GLU A 10 -2.31 12.06 -3.58
CA GLU A 10 -3.56 12.60 -4.11
C GLU A 10 -4.78 11.92 -3.47
N GLU A 11 -5.87 12.68 -3.30
CA GLU A 11 -7.09 12.24 -2.62
C GLU A 11 -7.74 11.04 -3.33
N ASP A 12 -7.76 11.03 -4.65
CA ASP A 12 -8.31 9.94 -5.47
C ASP A 12 -7.64 8.59 -5.17
N LYS A 13 -6.32 8.59 -4.95
CA LYS A 13 -5.55 7.42 -4.54
C LYS A 13 -5.83 7.05 -3.09
N MET A 14 -6.05 8.05 -2.23
CA MET A 14 -6.40 7.81 -0.83
C MET A 14 -7.76 7.11 -0.71
N GLU A 15 -8.75 7.54 -1.49
CA GLU A 15 -10.07 6.91 -1.57
C GLU A 15 -9.97 5.44 -2.02
N LEU A 16 -9.14 5.15 -3.03
CA LEU A 16 -8.92 3.80 -3.52
C LEU A 16 -8.32 2.88 -2.44
N ILE A 17 -7.31 3.36 -1.70
CA ILE A 17 -6.71 2.64 -0.58
C ILE A 17 -7.78 2.33 0.48
N ASP A 18 -8.59 3.31 0.84
CA ASP A 18 -9.62 3.17 1.87
C ASP A 18 -10.70 2.17 1.47
N ARG A 19 -11.08 2.16 0.19
CA ARG A 19 -11.98 1.15 -0.36
C ARG A 19 -11.41 -0.26 -0.21
N PHE A 20 -10.15 -0.50 -0.55
CA PHE A 20 -9.55 -1.83 -0.42
C PHE A 20 -9.45 -2.32 1.03
N VAL A 21 -9.25 -1.39 1.98
CA VAL A 21 -9.28 -1.72 3.41
C VAL A 21 -10.70 -2.02 3.87
N LYS A 22 -11.70 -1.23 3.46
CA LYS A 22 -13.12 -1.45 3.77
C LYS A 22 -13.67 -2.76 3.22
N GLU A 23 -13.22 -3.18 2.04
CA GLU A 23 -13.57 -4.47 1.43
C GLU A 23 -12.93 -5.67 2.15
N GLY A 24 -12.14 -5.45 3.21
CA GLY A 24 -11.51 -6.52 3.99
C GLY A 24 -10.33 -7.21 3.31
N ARG A 25 -9.90 -6.73 2.13
CA ARG A 25 -8.75 -7.30 1.40
C ARG A 25 -7.44 -7.06 2.15
N PHE A 26 -7.37 -6.00 2.94
CA PHE A 26 -6.20 -5.66 3.76
C PHE A 26 -6.62 -5.24 5.17
N ARG A 27 -5.79 -5.60 6.15
CA ARG A 27 -6.01 -5.30 7.58
C ARG A 27 -6.03 -3.80 7.90
N ASN A 28 -5.25 -2.99 7.16
CA ASN A 28 -5.16 -1.53 7.28
C ASN A 28 -4.36 -0.95 6.10
N LYS A 29 -4.28 0.38 6.04
CA LYS A 29 -3.55 1.13 4.99
C LYS A 29 -2.06 0.73 4.95
N SER A 30 -1.39 0.59 6.09
CA SER A 30 0.02 0.20 6.14
C SER A 30 0.29 -1.19 5.56
N HIS A 31 -0.61 -2.15 5.82
CA HIS A 31 -0.52 -3.50 5.26
C HIS A 31 -0.65 -3.50 3.73
N LEU A 32 -1.58 -2.69 3.21
CA LEU A 32 -1.74 -2.50 1.76
C LEU A 32 -0.47 -1.92 1.13
N ILE A 33 0.05 -0.82 1.69
CA ILE A 33 1.25 -0.16 1.16
C ILE A 33 2.47 -1.09 1.21
N GLU A 34 2.67 -1.81 2.31
CA GLU A 34 3.76 -2.78 2.45
C GLU A 34 3.67 -3.90 1.39
N TYR A 35 2.48 -4.45 1.18
CA TYR A 35 2.23 -5.46 0.14
C TYR A 35 2.52 -4.93 -1.26
N SER A 36 2.04 -3.72 -1.57
CA SER A 36 2.23 -3.08 -2.87
C SER A 36 3.71 -2.79 -3.16
N ILE A 37 4.46 -2.28 -2.17
CA ILE A 37 5.91 -2.03 -2.29
C ILE A 37 6.67 -3.33 -2.54
N ASP A 38 6.38 -4.40 -1.78
CA ASP A 38 7.02 -5.70 -1.97
C ASP A 38 6.73 -6.29 -3.37
N ARG A 39 5.48 -6.19 -3.83
CA ARG A 39 5.07 -6.59 -5.20
C ARG A 39 5.80 -5.79 -6.27
N PHE A 40 5.90 -4.48 -6.10
CA PHE A 40 6.55 -3.59 -7.07
C PHE A 40 8.05 -3.94 -7.20
N ILE A 41 8.78 -4.02 -6.08
CA ILE A 41 10.21 -4.36 -6.07
C ILE A 41 10.48 -5.76 -6.62
N LYS A 42 9.63 -6.74 -6.29
CA LYS A 42 9.76 -8.11 -6.83
C LYS A 42 9.46 -8.17 -8.33
N GLY A 43 8.56 -7.31 -8.81
CA GLY A 43 8.28 -7.15 -10.25
C GLY A 43 9.50 -6.63 -11.01
N GLU A 44 10.21 -5.65 -10.45
CA GLU A 44 11.44 -5.08 -11.03
C GLU A 44 12.63 -6.05 -11.05
N LYS A 45 12.68 -7.06 -10.16
CA LYS A 45 13.76 -8.05 -10.15
C LYS A 45 13.67 -9.11 -11.26
N ASN A 46 12.55 -9.19 -11.96
CA ASN A 46 12.30 -10.17 -13.03
C ASN A 46 12.19 -9.53 -14.42
N GLY A 47 12.55 -8.24 -14.55
CA GLY A 47 12.52 -7.48 -15.81
C GLY A 47 13.91 -7.08 -16.27
#